data_AF-A0A849K8X3-F1
#
_entry.id   AF-A0A849K8X3-F1
#
_cell.length_a   1.000
_cell.length_b   1.000
_cell.length_c   1.000
_cell.angle_alpha   90.00
_cell.angle_beta   90.00
_cell.angle_gamma   90.00
#
_symmetry.space_group_name_H-M   'P 1'
#
loop_
_entity.id
_entity.type
_entity.pdbx_description
1 polymer ?
#
loop_
_entity_poly.entity_id
_entity_poly.type
_entity_poly.pdbx_seq_one_letter_code
_entity_poly.pdbx_strand_id
1 'polypeptide(L)'
;MTYDPTIEDPYDPCITSQALAAAGVPTDTDPLAPIVRTLADVNVEQVSWLWPGRLPAGKLVLIDGDPSAGKSTLTLDLAARVSTGSTWPDGARNDRPRGVLLLSAEDGLADTIAPRLTAAGADRSRVHALIDVPVIDGDDVRRVPPSLPRDIGHIERTIESHDVGLVVVDVLMAYLNGGVDSHRDQDVRGVLHLLAAMAERTGACIVLVRHLNKGGANSPLYRGGGSIGIIGAARAAYIVARDPEDPDRRVFAVSKLNIAAEPPALAYRLTSHGSLGCARIEWEDTPLDVTAAALLQIPTDDDGDDRDACTAWLTDYLMDNGGEASASDVFRTGRAVGGWSQDQLKRAKKRAGARSAKSGMSGGWVWRLDPRTHEGSTKGAKGAGTQPPPSSHSSPPPSPVCRCCGEALDPVLIDQGYTDHGDCTGHAARRP
;
A
#
# COMPACT_ATOMS: atom_id res chain seq x y z
N MET A 1 -10.54 39.74 1.37
CA MET A 1 -11.62 38.91 1.92
C MET A 1 -11.99 39.50 3.26
N THR A 2 -13.14 40.16 3.29
CA THR A 2 -13.73 40.79 4.48
C THR A 2 -14.39 39.72 5.33
N TYR A 3 -14.03 39.68 6.61
CA TYR A 3 -14.62 38.81 7.64
C TYR A 3 -16.11 39.15 7.79
N ASP A 4 -16.97 38.17 7.54
CA ASP A 4 -18.42 38.27 7.74
C ASP A 4 -18.75 37.78 9.17
N PRO A 5 -19.17 38.67 10.09
CA PRO A 5 -19.42 38.33 11.48
C PRO A 5 -20.75 37.57 11.72
N THR A 6 -21.45 37.15 10.67
CA THR A 6 -22.74 36.45 10.78
C THR A 6 -22.66 34.92 10.60
N ILE A 7 -21.48 34.37 10.31
CA ILE A 7 -21.25 32.92 10.34
C ILE A 7 -20.97 32.52 11.79
N GLU A 8 -21.96 31.92 12.46
CA GLU A 8 -21.79 31.33 13.78
C GLU A 8 -20.62 30.34 13.75
N ASP A 9 -19.60 30.59 14.58
CA ASP A 9 -18.50 29.66 14.78
C ASP A 9 -19.07 28.41 15.46
N PRO A 10 -19.02 27.21 14.83
CA PRO A 10 -19.48 25.98 15.46
C PRO A 10 -18.66 25.60 16.70
N TYR A 11 -17.60 26.34 17.01
CA TYR A 11 -16.79 26.24 18.23
C TYR A 11 -17.02 27.38 19.24
N ASP A 12 -18.09 28.18 19.10
CA ASP A 12 -18.43 29.15 20.14
C ASP A 12 -18.72 28.39 21.47
N PRO A 13 -17.88 28.57 22.50
CA PRO A 13 -18.04 27.87 23.78
C PRO A 13 -19.35 28.26 24.50
N CYS A 14 -19.96 29.39 24.15
CA CYS A 14 -21.24 29.84 24.68
C CYS A 14 -22.42 29.04 24.09
N ILE A 15 -22.37 28.70 22.78
CA ILE A 15 -23.41 27.91 22.11
C ILE A 15 -23.35 26.44 22.57
N THR A 16 -22.14 25.90 22.71
CA THR A 16 -21.90 24.50 23.12
C THR A 16 -22.36 24.23 24.55
N SER A 17 -22.15 25.18 25.47
CA SER A 17 -22.56 25.07 26.88
C SER A 17 -24.08 25.11 27.08
N GLN A 18 -24.80 25.90 26.28
CA GLN A 18 -26.27 25.99 26.36
C GLN A 18 -26.97 24.72 25.86
N ALA A 19 -26.43 24.08 24.81
CA ALA A 19 -26.95 22.81 24.29
C ALA A 19 -26.75 21.63 25.25
N LEU A 20 -25.60 21.59 25.95
CA LEU A 20 -25.27 20.54 26.92
C LEU A 20 -26.15 20.62 28.19
N ALA A 21 -26.48 21.82 28.65
CA ALA A 21 -27.35 22.04 29.81
C ALA A 21 -28.80 21.55 29.57
N ALA A 22 -29.31 21.66 28.34
CA ALA A 22 -30.65 21.18 27.97
C ALA A 22 -30.76 19.63 27.92
N ALA A 23 -29.63 18.92 27.79
CA ALA A 23 -29.57 17.46 27.64
C ALA A 23 -29.38 16.70 28.97
N GLY A 24 -29.30 17.38 30.12
CA GLY A 24 -29.20 16.73 31.43
C GLY A 24 -27.86 16.01 31.68
N VAL A 25 -26.80 16.39 30.96
CA VAL A 25 -25.44 15.87 31.17
C VAL A 25 -24.87 16.47 32.46
N PRO A 26 -24.30 15.66 33.38
CA PRO A 26 -23.69 16.18 34.62
C PRO A 26 -22.65 17.27 34.31
N THR A 27 -22.81 18.43 34.95
CA THR A 27 -22.10 19.69 34.69
C THR A 27 -20.65 19.74 35.23
N ASP A 28 -20.01 18.61 35.52
CA ASP A 28 -18.68 18.57 36.15
C ASP A 28 -17.54 18.18 35.19
N THR A 29 -17.82 18.13 33.89
CA THR A 29 -16.79 17.95 32.87
C THR A 29 -16.75 19.17 31.98
N ASP A 30 -15.64 19.93 32.05
CA ASP A 30 -15.29 20.94 31.06
C ASP A 30 -15.34 20.29 29.66
N PRO A 31 -16.23 20.72 28.74
CA PRO A 31 -16.35 20.13 27.42
C PRO A 31 -15.09 20.31 26.56
N LEU A 32 -14.16 21.17 26.97
CA LEU A 32 -12.85 21.37 26.35
C LEU A 32 -11.74 20.52 26.98
N ALA A 33 -12.01 19.82 28.08
CA ALA A 33 -11.02 18.94 28.71
C ALA A 33 -10.79 17.68 27.86
N PRO A 34 -9.54 17.20 27.77
CA PRO A 34 -9.24 15.96 27.06
C PRO A 34 -9.91 14.77 27.76
N ILE A 35 -10.52 13.88 26.98
CA ILE A 35 -11.05 12.61 27.49
C ILE A 35 -9.88 11.66 27.73
N VAL A 36 -9.51 11.46 29.00
CA VAL A 36 -8.49 10.49 29.43
C VAL A 36 -9.18 9.30 30.07
N ARG A 37 -8.85 8.08 29.62
CA ARG A 37 -9.37 6.83 30.21
C ARG A 37 -8.24 5.96 30.72
N THR A 38 -8.37 5.45 31.94
CA THR A 38 -7.48 4.44 32.49
C THR A 38 -7.77 3.09 31.84
N LEU A 39 -6.75 2.42 31.32
CA LEU A 39 -6.94 1.14 30.63
C LEU A 39 -7.48 0.02 31.54
N ALA A 40 -7.30 0.12 32.86
CA ALA A 40 -7.89 -0.82 33.82
C ALA A 40 -9.43 -0.73 33.87
N ASP A 41 -10.00 0.40 33.45
CA ASP A 41 -11.45 0.63 33.43
C ASP A 41 -12.07 0.30 32.07
N VAL A 42 -11.26 -0.15 31.11
CA VAL A 42 -11.70 -0.56 29.77
C VAL A 42 -11.93 -2.06 29.75
N ASN A 43 -13.14 -2.47 29.38
CA ASN A 43 -13.44 -3.89 29.19
C ASN A 43 -12.59 -4.45 28.04
N VAL A 44 -11.95 -5.60 28.29
CA VAL A 44 -11.21 -6.31 27.26
C VAL A 44 -12.20 -6.95 26.29
N GLU A 45 -12.07 -6.63 25.01
CA GLU A 45 -12.94 -7.14 23.95
C GLU A 45 -12.12 -7.86 22.88
N GLN A 46 -12.72 -8.90 22.29
CA GLN A 46 -12.14 -9.56 21.13
C GLN A 46 -12.44 -8.75 19.87
N VAL A 47 -11.51 -8.81 18.89
CA VAL A 47 -11.75 -8.24 17.57
C VAL A 47 -12.97 -8.93 16.95
N SER A 48 -13.98 -8.15 16.60
CA SER A 48 -15.13 -8.62 15.84
C SER A 48 -14.80 -8.67 14.35
N TRP A 49 -15.32 -9.68 13.65
CA TRP A 49 -15.03 -9.92 12.24
C TRP A 49 -16.30 -10.03 11.41
N LEU A 50 -16.28 -9.43 10.22
CA LEU A 50 -17.23 -9.73 9.16
C LEU A 50 -16.82 -11.02 8.43
N TRP A 51 -15.53 -11.12 8.08
CA TRP A 51 -14.89 -12.35 7.61
C TRP A 51 -13.79 -12.71 8.60
N PRO A 52 -13.93 -13.80 9.39
CA PRO A 52 -12.95 -14.20 10.39
C PRO A 52 -11.51 -14.20 9.89
N GLY A 53 -10.62 -13.50 10.60
CA GLY A 53 -9.20 -13.38 10.27
C GLY A 53 -8.88 -12.51 9.05
N ARG A 54 -9.87 -12.01 8.30
CA ARG A 54 -9.65 -11.23 7.07
C ARG A 54 -10.30 -9.85 7.07
N LEU A 55 -11.61 -9.75 7.27
CA LEU A 55 -12.34 -8.48 7.24
C LEU A 55 -12.80 -8.10 8.66
N PRO A 56 -12.03 -7.26 9.39
CA PRO A 56 -12.44 -6.81 10.71
C PRO A 56 -13.69 -5.92 10.64
N ALA A 57 -14.65 -6.19 11.52
CA ALA A 57 -15.83 -5.35 11.69
C ALA A 57 -15.44 -4.03 12.37
N GLY A 58 -16.10 -2.94 11.97
CA GLY A 58 -15.87 -1.61 12.52
C GLY A 58 -14.50 -1.01 12.24
N LYS A 59 -13.83 -1.45 11.17
CA LYS A 59 -12.48 -1.00 10.80
C LYS A 59 -12.37 -0.74 9.29
N LEU A 60 -11.33 0.00 8.93
CA LEU A 60 -10.96 0.24 7.53
C LEU A 60 -10.11 -0.91 6.99
N VAL A 61 -10.46 -1.34 5.77
CA VAL A 61 -9.76 -2.36 4.98
C VAL A 61 -9.42 -1.77 3.61
N LEU A 62 -8.20 -2.03 3.12
CA LEU A 62 -7.81 -1.65 1.76
C LEU A 62 -7.76 -2.85 0.84
N ILE A 63 -8.20 -2.65 -0.40
CA ILE A 63 -7.94 -3.57 -1.51
C ILE A 63 -7.22 -2.79 -2.61
N ASP A 64 -5.92 -3.03 -2.72
CA ASP A 64 -5.05 -2.46 -3.73
C ASP A 64 -4.89 -3.44 -4.91
N GLY A 65 -4.57 -2.90 -6.08
CA GLY A 65 -4.25 -3.71 -7.26
C GLY A 65 -4.28 -2.88 -8.54
N ASP A 66 -3.60 -3.35 -9.58
CA ASP A 66 -3.54 -2.64 -10.86
C ASP A 66 -4.94 -2.39 -11.44
N PRO A 67 -5.11 -1.35 -12.29
CA PRO A 67 -6.31 -1.24 -13.12
C PRO A 67 -6.59 -2.55 -13.85
N SER A 68 -7.86 -2.94 -13.96
CA SER A 68 -8.28 -4.22 -14.56
C SER A 68 -7.83 -5.50 -13.84
N ALA A 69 -7.35 -5.43 -12.59
CA ALA A 69 -7.02 -6.62 -11.79
C ALA A 69 -8.26 -7.42 -11.32
N GLY A 70 -9.47 -6.89 -11.47
CA GLY A 70 -10.72 -7.56 -11.05
C GLY A 70 -11.21 -7.18 -9.64
N LYS A 71 -10.68 -6.10 -9.04
CA LYS A 71 -11.03 -5.63 -7.69
C LYS A 71 -12.53 -5.39 -7.51
N SER A 72 -13.18 -4.73 -8.46
CA SER A 72 -14.63 -4.46 -8.39
C SER A 72 -15.45 -5.74 -8.48
N THR A 73 -15.02 -6.73 -9.29
CA THR A 73 -15.68 -8.04 -9.30
C THR A 73 -15.48 -8.77 -7.96
N LEU A 74 -14.30 -8.65 -7.35
CA LEU A 74 -14.02 -9.19 -6.01
C LEU A 74 -14.90 -8.57 -4.93
N THR A 75 -15.01 -7.24 -4.88
CA THR A 75 -15.84 -6.58 -3.88
C THR A 75 -17.32 -6.91 -4.06
N LEU A 76 -17.80 -7.14 -5.29
CA LEU A 76 -19.16 -7.61 -5.55
C LEU A 76 -19.40 -9.09 -5.16
N ASP A 77 -18.41 -9.98 -5.29
CA ASP A 77 -18.50 -11.34 -4.73
C ASP A 77 -18.57 -11.32 -3.20
N LEU A 78 -17.74 -10.49 -2.55
CA LEU A 78 -17.80 -10.30 -1.10
C LEU A 78 -19.16 -9.72 -0.68
N ALA A 79 -19.70 -8.75 -1.43
CA ALA A 79 -21.03 -8.21 -1.20
C ALA A 79 -22.12 -9.29 -1.32
N ALA A 80 -22.02 -10.18 -2.30
CA ALA A 80 -22.95 -11.30 -2.46
C ALA A 80 -22.93 -12.22 -1.24
N ARG A 81 -21.75 -12.54 -0.71
CA ARG A 81 -21.61 -13.38 0.50
C ARG A 81 -22.18 -12.69 1.74
N VAL A 82 -21.87 -11.40 1.95
CA VAL A 82 -22.42 -10.63 3.08
C VAL A 82 -23.95 -10.54 3.02
N SER A 83 -24.50 -10.28 1.82
CA SER A 83 -25.96 -10.16 1.64
C SER A 83 -26.71 -11.47 1.87
N THR A 84 -26.08 -12.62 1.64
CA THR A 84 -26.73 -13.93 1.72
C THR A 84 -26.36 -14.75 2.96
N GLY A 85 -25.28 -14.40 3.67
CA GLY A 85 -24.70 -15.29 4.67
C GLY A 85 -24.02 -16.53 4.06
N SER A 86 -23.62 -16.47 2.79
CA SER A 86 -22.92 -17.60 2.17
C SER A 86 -21.52 -17.78 2.77
N THR A 87 -21.10 -19.04 2.93
CA THR A 87 -19.77 -19.43 3.43
C THR A 87 -18.66 -18.64 2.73
N TRP A 88 -17.65 -18.24 3.47
CA TRP A 88 -16.50 -17.54 2.93
C TRP A 88 -15.61 -18.46 2.08
N PRO A 89 -14.80 -17.90 1.17
CA PRO A 89 -13.93 -18.68 0.28
C PRO A 89 -12.96 -19.64 0.98
N ASP A 90 -12.55 -19.34 2.22
CA ASP A 90 -11.69 -20.21 3.03
C ASP A 90 -12.47 -21.23 3.89
N GLY A 91 -13.77 -21.38 3.62
CA GLY A 91 -14.65 -22.27 4.37
C GLY A 91 -15.17 -21.71 5.69
N ALA A 92 -14.76 -20.49 6.09
CA ALA A 92 -15.29 -19.87 7.29
C ALA A 92 -16.79 -19.61 7.16
N ARG A 93 -17.53 -19.90 8.24
CA ARG A 93 -18.99 -19.69 8.28
C ARG A 93 -19.34 -18.20 8.25
N ASN A 94 -20.48 -17.89 7.64
CA ASN A 94 -21.03 -16.55 7.54
C ASN A 94 -22.49 -16.58 7.97
N ASP A 95 -22.74 -16.84 9.25
CA ASP A 95 -24.07 -17.24 9.71
C ASP A 95 -25.05 -16.06 9.88
N ARG A 96 -24.68 -14.84 9.47
CA ARG A 96 -25.51 -13.63 9.61
C ARG A 96 -25.51 -12.77 8.33
N PRO A 97 -26.54 -12.91 7.48
CA PRO A 97 -26.77 -11.99 6.36
C PRO A 97 -26.93 -10.54 6.85
N ARG A 98 -26.25 -9.60 6.20
CA ARG A 98 -26.22 -8.16 6.53
C ARG A 98 -26.42 -7.33 5.26
N GLY A 99 -26.78 -6.05 5.42
CA GLY A 99 -26.80 -5.10 4.31
C GLY A 99 -25.40 -4.82 3.75
N VAL A 100 -25.34 -4.37 2.50
CA VAL A 100 -24.12 -3.88 1.84
C VAL A 100 -24.42 -2.51 1.23
N LEU A 101 -23.49 -1.57 1.40
CA LEU A 101 -23.56 -0.25 0.77
C LEU A 101 -22.41 -0.08 -0.22
N LEU A 102 -22.74 0.26 -1.46
CA LEU A 102 -21.80 0.49 -2.54
C LEU A 102 -21.71 1.99 -2.86
N LEU A 103 -20.49 2.50 -2.86
CA LEU A 103 -20.11 3.77 -3.46
C LEU A 103 -19.25 3.39 -4.67
N SER A 104 -19.88 3.24 -5.84
CA SER A 104 -19.19 2.98 -7.11
C SER A 104 -19.40 4.15 -8.06
N ALA A 105 -18.30 4.79 -8.47
CA ALA A 105 -18.33 5.96 -9.35
C ALA A 105 -18.11 5.58 -10.82
N GLU A 106 -17.51 4.41 -11.08
CA GLU A 106 -17.02 4.01 -12.40
C GLU A 106 -18.01 3.10 -13.15
N ASP A 107 -18.72 2.24 -12.42
CA ASP A 107 -19.54 1.18 -13.02
C ASP A 107 -21.04 1.53 -13.01
N GLY A 108 -21.72 1.23 -14.13
CA GLY A 108 -23.17 1.40 -14.24
C GLY A 108 -23.95 0.41 -13.39
N LEU A 109 -24.99 0.88 -12.69
CA LEU A 109 -25.81 0.02 -11.83
C LEU A 109 -26.51 -1.10 -12.60
N ALA A 110 -27.11 -0.77 -13.74
CA ALA A 110 -28.01 -1.66 -14.46
C ALA A 110 -27.28 -2.64 -15.38
N ASP A 111 -26.20 -2.20 -16.02
CA ASP A 111 -25.45 -2.97 -17.03
C ASP A 111 -24.23 -3.68 -16.46
N THR A 112 -23.74 -3.26 -15.29
CA THR A 112 -22.48 -3.75 -14.74
C THR A 112 -22.65 -4.34 -13.34
N ILE A 113 -23.09 -3.54 -12.37
CA ILE A 113 -23.16 -3.97 -10.96
C ILE A 113 -24.29 -5.00 -10.74
N ALA A 114 -25.52 -4.71 -11.17
CA ALA A 114 -26.66 -5.61 -10.96
C ALA A 114 -26.50 -6.99 -11.63
N PRO A 115 -26.01 -7.10 -12.88
CA PRO A 115 -25.71 -8.40 -13.48
C PRO A 115 -24.63 -9.16 -12.73
N ARG A 116 -23.52 -8.52 -12.33
CA ARG A 116 -22.44 -9.15 -11.56
C ARG A 116 -22.90 -9.64 -10.19
N LEU A 117 -23.70 -8.85 -9.47
CA LEU A 117 -24.32 -9.26 -8.21
C LEU A 117 -25.25 -10.47 -8.40
N THR A 118 -26.03 -10.47 -9.48
CA THR A 118 -26.90 -11.62 -9.82
C THR A 118 -26.05 -12.86 -10.13
N ALA A 119 -24.99 -12.71 -10.91
CA ALA A 119 -24.07 -13.81 -11.26
C ALA A 119 -23.29 -14.35 -10.04
N ALA A 120 -23.02 -13.51 -9.05
CA ALA A 120 -22.40 -13.89 -7.77
C ALA A 120 -23.43 -14.46 -6.76
N GLY A 121 -24.72 -14.48 -7.09
CA GLY A 121 -25.77 -15.03 -6.23
C GLY A 121 -26.17 -14.11 -5.07
N ALA A 122 -25.97 -12.80 -5.19
CA ALA A 122 -26.30 -11.83 -4.14
C ALA A 122 -27.82 -11.74 -3.85
N ASP A 123 -28.16 -11.50 -2.58
CA ASP A 123 -29.48 -10.97 -2.24
C ASP A 123 -29.49 -9.45 -2.53
N ARG A 124 -29.92 -9.10 -3.74
CA ARG A 124 -29.96 -7.70 -4.20
C ARG A 124 -30.89 -6.80 -3.40
N SER A 125 -31.81 -7.35 -2.59
CA SER A 125 -32.65 -6.54 -1.70
C SER A 125 -31.88 -5.94 -0.51
N ARG A 126 -30.69 -6.50 -0.21
CA ARG A 126 -29.78 -6.07 0.85
C ARG A 126 -28.55 -5.32 0.32
N VAL A 127 -28.46 -5.09 -0.98
CA VAL A 127 -27.34 -4.36 -1.60
C VAL A 127 -27.84 -3.01 -2.08
N HIS A 128 -27.31 -1.95 -1.49
CA HIS A 128 -27.70 -0.57 -1.72
C HIS A 128 -26.57 0.19 -2.39
N ALA A 129 -26.88 1.14 -3.26
CA ALA A 129 -25.89 2.03 -3.87
C ALA A 129 -26.19 3.48 -3.49
N LEU A 130 -25.19 4.21 -3.01
CA LEU A 130 -25.31 5.63 -2.72
C LEU A 130 -24.96 6.43 -3.99
N ILE A 131 -26.01 6.85 -4.71
CA ILE A 131 -25.89 7.51 -6.02
C ILE A 131 -25.74 9.03 -5.89
N ASP A 132 -26.56 9.61 -5.03
CA ASP A 132 -26.55 11.04 -4.76
C ASP A 132 -26.91 11.32 -3.31
N VAL A 133 -26.59 12.54 -2.87
CA VAL A 133 -26.93 13.08 -1.57
C VAL A 133 -27.60 14.45 -1.75
N PRO A 134 -28.59 14.80 -0.90
CA PRO A 134 -29.17 16.12 -0.90
C PRO A 134 -28.21 17.15 -0.29
N VAL A 135 -28.07 18.30 -0.94
CA VAL A 135 -27.34 19.48 -0.45
C VAL A 135 -28.28 20.67 -0.50
N ILE A 136 -28.37 21.38 0.62
CA ILE A 136 -29.18 22.59 0.77
C ILE A 136 -28.34 23.78 0.27
N ASP A 137 -28.94 24.60 -0.58
CA ASP A 137 -28.34 25.81 -1.16
C ASP A 137 -29.35 26.95 -1.08
N GLY A 138 -29.31 27.70 0.02
CA GLY A 138 -30.38 28.63 0.37
C GLY A 138 -31.69 27.87 0.62
N ASP A 139 -32.74 28.20 -0.13
CA ASP A 139 -34.05 27.55 -0.06
C ASP A 139 -34.18 26.32 -1.00
N ASP A 140 -33.19 26.08 -1.86
CA ASP A 140 -33.22 24.98 -2.83
C ASP A 140 -32.52 23.72 -2.32
N VAL A 141 -33.09 22.55 -2.64
CA VAL A 141 -32.47 21.24 -2.39
C VAL A 141 -31.98 20.65 -3.70
N ARG A 142 -30.66 20.56 -3.87
CA ARG A 142 -30.02 19.91 -5.02
C ARG A 142 -29.51 18.52 -4.66
N ARG A 143 -29.54 17.59 -5.61
CA ARG A 143 -28.90 16.27 -5.48
C ARG A 143 -27.55 16.29 -6.19
N VAL A 144 -26.50 15.87 -5.49
CA VAL A 144 -25.13 15.83 -6.00
C VAL A 144 -24.48 14.48 -5.71
N PRO A 145 -23.45 14.06 -6.46
CA PRO A 145 -22.68 12.87 -6.12
C PRO A 145 -22.09 12.98 -4.69
N PRO A 146 -22.00 11.85 -3.96
CA PRO A 146 -21.42 11.85 -2.63
C PRO A 146 -19.92 12.24 -2.68
N SER A 147 -19.44 12.84 -1.61
CA SER A 147 -18.08 13.32 -1.41
C SER A 147 -17.68 13.10 0.04
N LEU A 148 -16.43 12.70 0.22
CA LEU A 148 -15.80 12.50 1.51
C LEU A 148 -14.87 13.69 1.81
N PRO A 149 -14.88 14.23 3.05
CA PRO A 149 -15.58 13.71 4.22
C PRO A 149 -17.03 14.20 4.38
N ARG A 150 -17.49 15.14 3.53
CA ARG A 150 -18.79 15.84 3.65
C ARG A 150 -19.96 14.91 3.99
N ASP A 151 -20.07 13.78 3.31
CA ASP A 151 -21.27 12.94 3.35
C ASP A 151 -21.15 11.70 4.23
N ILE A 152 -20.14 11.63 5.10
CA ILE A 152 -19.97 10.50 6.04
C ILE A 152 -21.23 10.31 6.90
N GLY A 153 -21.91 11.39 7.32
CA GLY A 153 -23.16 11.29 8.07
C GLY A 153 -24.35 10.72 7.28
N HIS A 154 -24.34 10.79 5.95
CA HIS A 154 -25.32 10.09 5.11
C HIS A 154 -25.02 8.59 5.02
N ILE A 155 -23.73 8.23 4.96
CA ILE A 155 -23.26 6.85 4.98
C ILE A 155 -23.64 6.19 6.31
N GLU A 156 -23.37 6.84 7.44
CA GLU A 156 -23.69 6.36 8.79
C GLU A 156 -25.19 6.06 8.97
N ARG A 157 -26.06 7.01 8.60
CA ARG A 157 -27.52 6.79 8.61
C ARG A 157 -27.97 5.64 7.71
N THR A 158 -27.31 5.46 6.56
CA THR A 158 -27.63 4.36 5.64
C THR A 158 -27.23 3.02 6.25
N ILE A 159 -26.10 2.98 6.96
CA ILE A 159 -25.65 1.77 7.66
C ILE A 159 -26.68 1.34 8.72
N GLU A 160 -27.12 2.28 9.54
CA GLU A 160 -28.09 2.02 10.61
C GLU A 160 -29.45 1.57 10.07
N SER A 161 -29.95 2.26 9.03
CA SER A 161 -31.29 1.98 8.47
C SER A 161 -31.40 0.66 7.73
N HIS A 162 -30.29 0.11 7.23
CA HIS A 162 -30.27 -1.10 6.41
C HIS A 162 -29.45 -2.26 7.02
N ASP A 163 -29.06 -2.18 8.31
CA ASP A 163 -28.18 -3.14 9.00
C ASP A 163 -26.93 -3.50 8.18
N VAL A 164 -26.24 -2.48 7.65
CA VAL A 164 -25.10 -2.68 6.74
C VAL A 164 -23.91 -3.26 7.50
N GLY A 165 -23.37 -4.36 6.99
CA GLY A 165 -22.14 -5.00 7.48
C GLY A 165 -20.90 -4.61 6.70
N LEU A 166 -21.08 -4.23 5.44
CA LEU A 166 -20.00 -3.91 4.51
C LEU A 166 -20.32 -2.63 3.75
N VAL A 167 -19.40 -1.68 3.78
CA VAL A 167 -19.40 -0.53 2.87
C VAL A 167 -18.21 -0.70 1.91
N VAL A 168 -18.47 -0.59 0.60
CA VAL A 168 -17.43 -0.62 -0.43
C VAL A 168 -17.33 0.75 -1.08
N VAL A 169 -16.14 1.33 -1.08
CA VAL A 169 -15.83 2.58 -1.79
C VAL A 169 -14.87 2.26 -2.94
N ASP A 170 -15.38 2.30 -4.17
CA ASP A 170 -14.68 1.83 -5.37
C ASP A 170 -14.72 2.87 -6.51
N VAL A 171 -13.65 3.62 -6.78
CA VAL A 171 -12.38 3.75 -6.02
C VAL A 171 -12.39 4.94 -5.07
N LEU A 172 -11.65 4.86 -3.96
CA LEU A 172 -11.58 5.93 -2.93
C LEU A 172 -11.35 7.32 -3.53
N MET A 173 -10.44 7.42 -4.51
CA MET A 173 -10.03 8.69 -5.10
C MET A 173 -11.16 9.43 -5.83
N ALA A 174 -12.19 8.72 -6.31
CA ALA A 174 -13.34 9.34 -6.97
C ALA A 174 -14.24 10.13 -5.99
N TYR A 175 -14.11 9.85 -4.70
CA TYR A 175 -14.96 10.43 -3.66
C TYR A 175 -14.25 11.48 -2.81
N LEU A 176 -12.94 11.69 -2.99
CA LEU A 176 -12.19 12.74 -2.28
C LEU A 176 -12.35 14.08 -3.01
N ASN A 177 -13.49 14.77 -2.83
CA ASN A 177 -13.73 16.09 -3.41
C ASN A 177 -13.91 17.18 -2.33
N GLY A 178 -13.89 18.45 -2.75
CA GLY A 178 -14.26 19.59 -1.88
C GLY A 178 -13.17 20.00 -0.89
N GLY A 179 -12.08 20.59 -1.40
CA GLY A 179 -11.00 21.16 -0.58
C GLY A 179 -9.95 20.16 -0.09
N VAL A 180 -10.16 18.86 -0.32
CA VAL A 180 -9.17 17.80 -0.07
C VAL A 180 -8.20 17.73 -1.25
N ASP A 181 -6.93 18.01 -1.02
CA ASP A 181 -5.89 17.74 -2.02
C ASP A 181 -5.49 16.26 -1.94
N SER A 182 -5.94 15.45 -2.90
CA SER A 182 -5.62 14.02 -2.98
C SER A 182 -4.11 13.72 -3.11
N HIS A 183 -3.30 14.72 -3.47
CA HIS A 183 -1.84 14.62 -3.50
C HIS A 183 -1.18 14.95 -2.15
N ARG A 184 -1.95 15.43 -1.17
CA ARG A 184 -1.49 15.71 0.19
C ARG A 184 -1.90 14.61 1.16
N ASP A 185 -0.94 13.72 1.46
CA ASP A 185 -0.63 13.19 2.80
C ASP A 185 -1.70 13.38 3.88
N GLN A 186 -1.68 14.59 4.41
CA GLN A 186 -2.40 14.95 5.61
C GLN A 186 -3.90 15.04 5.40
N ASP A 187 -4.34 15.51 4.25
CA ASP A 187 -5.76 15.73 3.96
C ASP A 187 -6.47 14.39 3.81
N VAL A 188 -5.85 13.44 3.09
CA VAL A 188 -6.37 12.09 2.95
C VAL A 188 -6.43 11.37 4.31
N ARG A 189 -5.40 11.52 5.16
CA ARG A 189 -5.43 10.95 6.52
C ARG A 189 -6.57 11.54 7.37
N GLY A 190 -6.87 12.82 7.23
CA GLY A 190 -8.02 13.44 7.90
C GLY A 190 -9.34 12.78 7.54
N VAL A 191 -9.57 12.52 6.24
CA VAL A 191 -10.77 11.82 5.78
C VAL A 191 -10.82 10.37 6.29
N LEU A 192 -9.70 9.65 6.23
CA LEU A 192 -9.62 8.27 6.72
C LEU A 192 -9.86 8.19 8.23
N HIS A 193 -9.41 9.17 9.00
CA HIS A 193 -9.70 9.23 10.43
C HIS A 193 -11.21 9.32 10.70
N LEU A 194 -11.92 10.18 9.97
CA LEU A 194 -13.37 10.33 10.09
C LEU A 194 -14.12 9.05 9.67
N LEU A 195 -13.69 8.39 8.59
CA LEU A 195 -14.23 7.09 8.18
C LEU A 195 -13.98 6.00 9.21
N ALA A 196 -12.78 5.95 9.81
CA ALA A 196 -12.44 4.99 10.85
C ALA A 196 -13.32 5.19 12.09
N ALA A 197 -13.53 6.44 12.51
CA ALA A 197 -14.41 6.75 13.63
C ALA A 197 -15.87 6.33 13.35
N MET A 198 -16.37 6.55 12.12
CA MET A 198 -17.70 6.07 11.71
C MET A 198 -17.79 4.54 11.69
N ALA A 199 -16.75 3.87 11.18
CA ALA A 199 -16.68 2.40 11.19
C ALA A 199 -16.76 1.86 12.63
N GLU A 200 -16.01 2.45 13.56
CA GLU A 200 -15.99 2.02 14.96
C GLU A 200 -17.35 2.19 15.65
N ARG A 201 -18.07 3.30 15.39
CA ARG A 201 -19.42 3.52 15.96
C ARG A 201 -20.46 2.56 15.39
N THR A 202 -20.41 2.32 14.08
CA THR A 202 -21.43 1.52 13.38
C THR A 202 -21.15 0.02 13.39
N GLY A 203 -19.90 -0.39 13.63
CA GLY A 203 -19.46 -1.78 13.49
C GLY A 203 -19.38 -2.27 12.04
N ALA A 204 -19.61 -1.41 11.03
CA ALA A 204 -19.49 -1.79 9.62
C ALA A 204 -18.02 -1.92 9.19
N CYS A 205 -17.72 -2.92 8.37
CA CYS A 205 -16.42 -3.02 7.70
C CYS A 205 -16.40 -2.07 6.50
N ILE A 206 -15.41 -1.19 6.40
CA ILE A 206 -15.29 -0.24 5.29
C ILE A 206 -14.13 -0.66 4.39
N VAL A 207 -14.45 -1.17 3.21
CA VAL A 207 -13.48 -1.56 2.19
C VAL A 207 -13.27 -0.39 1.23
N LEU A 208 -12.02 0.09 1.15
CA LEU A 208 -11.62 1.14 0.21
C LEU A 208 -10.77 0.52 -0.90
N VAL A 209 -11.25 0.63 -2.13
CA VAL A 209 -10.54 0.13 -3.32
C VAL A 209 -9.66 1.23 -3.89
N ARG A 210 -8.44 0.85 -4.30
CA ARG A 210 -7.45 1.77 -4.86
C ARG A 210 -6.69 1.13 -6.00
N HIS A 211 -6.26 1.96 -6.95
CA HIS A 211 -5.31 1.55 -7.99
C HIS A 211 -3.89 1.64 -7.47
N LEU A 212 -3.02 0.71 -7.90
CA LEU A 212 -1.58 0.86 -7.73
C LEU A 212 -1.03 1.89 -8.75
N ASN A 213 -0.03 2.66 -8.35
CA ASN A 213 0.74 3.52 -9.24
C ASN A 213 1.81 2.70 -9.97
N LYS A 214 2.05 3.04 -11.25
CA LYS A 214 3.06 2.39 -12.12
C LYS A 214 4.53 2.63 -11.73
N GLY A 215 4.83 3.14 -10.53
CA GLY A 215 6.17 3.61 -10.14
C GLY A 215 6.79 2.89 -8.93
N GLY A 216 7.89 2.16 -9.17
CA GLY A 216 9.16 2.34 -8.46
C GLY A 216 9.40 1.78 -7.05
N ALA A 217 8.42 1.20 -6.34
CA ALA A 217 8.68 0.60 -5.03
C ALA A 217 8.59 -0.93 -5.04
N ASN A 218 9.69 -1.60 -4.66
CA ASN A 218 9.77 -3.06 -4.55
C ASN A 218 8.81 -3.65 -3.50
N SER A 219 8.37 -2.85 -2.52
CA SER A 219 7.38 -3.30 -1.53
C SER A 219 5.94 -2.98 -1.99
N PRO A 220 5.04 -3.97 -1.92
CA PRO A 220 3.63 -3.78 -2.27
C PRO A 220 2.89 -2.72 -1.47
N LEU A 221 3.31 -2.52 -0.21
CA LEU A 221 2.78 -1.49 0.67
C LEU A 221 3.02 -0.07 0.16
N TYR A 222 3.93 0.13 -0.78
CA TYR A 222 4.30 1.47 -1.26
C TYR A 222 3.85 1.75 -2.69
N ARG A 223 3.15 0.81 -3.34
CA ARG A 223 2.63 0.98 -4.70
C ARG A 223 1.18 1.43 -4.77
N GLY A 224 0.41 1.37 -3.67
CA GLY A 224 -0.93 1.95 -3.63
C GLY A 224 -0.91 3.41 -4.08
N GLY A 225 -1.81 3.81 -4.98
CA GLY A 225 -1.79 5.09 -5.67
C GLY A 225 -2.16 6.30 -4.82
N GLY A 226 -1.32 6.58 -3.84
CA GLY A 226 -1.49 7.58 -2.80
C GLY A 226 -0.70 7.16 -1.57
N SER A 227 0.22 8.01 -1.13
CA SER A 227 0.52 8.25 0.29
C SER A 227 0.60 7.05 1.25
N ILE A 228 1.80 6.81 1.81
CA ILE A 228 2.08 5.86 2.92
C ILE A 228 1.02 5.98 4.05
N GLY A 229 0.49 7.19 4.26
CA GLY A 229 -0.57 7.48 5.23
C GLY A 229 -1.88 6.69 5.06
N ILE A 230 -2.25 6.29 3.84
CA ILE A 230 -3.52 5.59 3.58
C ILE A 230 -3.47 4.16 4.13
N ILE A 231 -2.39 3.45 3.79
CA ILE A 231 -2.13 2.09 4.30
C ILE A 231 -1.91 2.12 5.81
N GLY A 232 -1.27 3.18 6.33
CA GLY A 232 -1.15 3.42 7.78
C GLY A 232 -2.48 3.38 8.53
N ALA A 233 -3.54 3.99 7.99
CA ALA A 233 -4.84 4.10 8.63
C ALA A 233 -5.64 2.79 8.65
N ALA A 234 -5.42 1.90 7.68
CA ALA A 234 -6.14 0.63 7.59
C ALA A 234 -5.58 -0.43 8.53
N ARG A 235 -6.47 -1.29 9.07
CA ARG A 235 -6.09 -2.42 9.94
C ARG A 235 -5.82 -3.70 9.18
N ALA A 236 -6.44 -3.84 8.01
CA ALA A 236 -6.10 -4.85 7.03
C ALA A 236 -5.90 -4.19 5.66
N ALA A 237 -4.94 -4.69 4.89
CA ALA A 237 -4.75 -4.32 3.49
C ALA A 237 -4.44 -5.57 2.69
N TYR A 238 -5.01 -5.61 1.49
CA TYR A 238 -4.92 -6.73 0.57
C TYR A 238 -4.48 -6.27 -0.80
N ILE A 239 -3.93 -7.20 -1.56
CA ILE A 239 -3.55 -7.00 -2.94
C ILE A 239 -4.25 -8.03 -3.80
N VAL A 240 -4.83 -7.52 -4.88
CA VAL A 240 -5.34 -8.30 -5.99
C VAL A 240 -4.38 -8.15 -7.16
N ALA A 241 -3.76 -9.27 -7.55
CA ALA A 241 -2.85 -9.33 -8.68
C ALA A 241 -3.17 -10.54 -9.56
N ARG A 242 -2.66 -10.51 -10.80
CA ARG A 242 -2.57 -11.74 -11.60
C ARG A 242 -1.48 -12.61 -11.01
N ASP A 243 -1.66 -13.91 -11.10
CA ASP A 243 -0.56 -14.82 -10.79
C ASP A 243 0.51 -14.74 -11.89
N PRO A 244 1.80 -14.53 -11.54
CA PRO A 244 2.90 -14.56 -12.51
C PRO A 244 3.02 -15.88 -13.28
N GLU A 245 2.61 -17.01 -12.67
CA GLU A 245 2.70 -18.34 -13.29
C GLU A 245 1.46 -18.73 -14.09
N ASP A 246 0.30 -18.11 -13.80
CA ASP A 246 -0.97 -18.33 -14.50
C ASP A 246 -1.71 -16.98 -14.72
N PRO A 247 -1.62 -16.37 -15.93
CA PRO A 247 -2.20 -15.05 -16.18
C PRO A 247 -3.74 -15.01 -16.11
N ASP A 248 -4.42 -16.16 -16.13
CA ASP A 248 -5.88 -16.26 -15.98
C ASP A 248 -6.30 -16.41 -14.51
N ARG A 249 -5.35 -16.74 -13.63
CA ARG A 249 -5.54 -16.77 -12.18
C ARG A 249 -5.37 -15.39 -11.57
N ARG A 250 -6.14 -15.12 -10.53
CA ARG A 250 -6.02 -13.95 -9.66
C ARG A 250 -5.70 -14.42 -8.25
N VAL A 251 -4.90 -13.63 -7.55
CA VAL A 251 -4.53 -13.89 -6.16
C VAL A 251 -4.95 -12.72 -5.29
N PHE A 252 -5.64 -13.04 -4.20
CA PHE A 252 -6.00 -12.14 -3.10
C PHE A 252 -5.09 -12.44 -1.92
N ALA A 253 -4.05 -11.62 -1.75
CA ALA A 253 -3.03 -11.80 -0.72
C ALA A 253 -3.05 -10.66 0.28
N VAL A 254 -2.70 -10.96 1.53
CA VAL A 254 -2.53 -9.96 2.58
C VAL A 254 -1.25 -9.17 2.30
N SER A 255 -1.32 -7.85 2.36
CA SER A 255 -0.13 -6.99 2.39
C SER A 255 0.11 -6.39 3.77
N LYS A 256 -0.96 -6.21 4.56
CA LYS A 256 -0.90 -5.77 5.95
C LYS A 256 -2.03 -6.39 6.75
N LEU A 257 -1.71 -6.94 7.92
CA LEU A 257 -2.69 -7.26 8.95
C LEU A 257 -2.01 -7.10 10.31
N ASN A 258 -2.52 -6.20 11.16
CA ASN A 258 -1.89 -5.90 12.46
C ASN A 258 -2.76 -6.24 13.67
N ILE A 259 -3.85 -6.96 13.45
CA ILE A 259 -4.86 -7.30 14.46
C ILE A 259 -5.13 -8.81 14.55
N ALA A 260 -4.44 -9.62 13.74
CA ALA A 260 -4.49 -11.08 13.75
C ALA A 260 -3.25 -11.65 13.03
N ALA A 261 -3.07 -12.97 13.13
CA ALA A 261 -2.10 -13.69 12.31
C ALA A 261 -2.48 -13.59 10.82
N GLU A 262 -1.48 -13.50 9.96
CA GLU A 262 -1.66 -13.36 8.50
C GLU A 262 -2.29 -14.64 7.93
N PRO A 263 -3.51 -14.57 7.36
CA PRO A 263 -4.13 -15.72 6.72
C PRO A 263 -3.45 -16.00 5.36
N PRO A 264 -3.50 -17.25 4.87
CA PRO A 264 -2.92 -17.60 3.58
C PRO A 264 -3.60 -16.84 2.43
N ALA A 265 -2.88 -16.68 1.32
CA ALA A 265 -3.44 -16.06 0.12
C ALA A 265 -4.53 -16.97 -0.48
N LEU A 266 -5.50 -16.36 -1.15
CA LEU A 266 -6.57 -17.08 -1.84
C LEU A 266 -6.48 -16.86 -3.34
N ALA A 267 -6.73 -17.90 -4.11
CA ALA A 267 -6.77 -17.83 -5.56
C ALA A 267 -8.20 -17.91 -6.09
N TYR A 268 -8.42 -17.27 -7.23
CA TYR A 268 -9.67 -17.36 -7.95
C TYR A 268 -9.49 -17.08 -9.44
N ARG A 269 -10.47 -17.45 -10.24
CA ARG A 269 -10.56 -17.10 -11.66
C ARG A 269 -11.76 -16.20 -11.93
N LEU A 270 -11.63 -15.33 -12.92
CA LEU A 270 -12.74 -14.56 -13.46
C LEU A 270 -13.35 -15.35 -14.62
N THR A 271 -14.56 -15.86 -14.43
CA THR A 271 -15.30 -16.59 -15.47
C THR A 271 -16.46 -15.76 -16.01
N SER A 272 -16.90 -16.03 -17.23
CA SER A 272 -18.06 -15.36 -17.82
C SER A 272 -19.35 -16.08 -17.41
N HIS A 273 -20.33 -15.33 -16.92
CA HIS A 273 -21.66 -15.86 -16.65
C HIS A 273 -22.44 -16.04 -17.95
N GLY A 274 -22.67 -17.29 -18.36
CA GLY A 274 -23.16 -17.63 -19.70
C GLY A 274 -24.39 -16.84 -20.18
N SER A 275 -25.40 -16.60 -19.33
CA SER A 275 -26.62 -15.88 -19.72
C SER A 275 -26.58 -14.36 -19.54
N LEU A 276 -25.68 -13.84 -18.68
CA LEU A 276 -25.61 -12.42 -18.35
C LEU A 276 -24.44 -11.72 -19.05
N GLY A 277 -23.49 -12.47 -19.60
CA GLY A 277 -22.31 -11.94 -20.27
C GLY A 277 -21.36 -11.17 -19.36
N CYS A 278 -21.57 -11.20 -18.04
CA CYS A 278 -20.77 -10.48 -17.06
C CYS A 278 -19.77 -11.41 -16.36
N ALA A 279 -18.69 -10.84 -15.82
CA ALA A 279 -17.71 -11.60 -15.03
C ALA A 279 -18.29 -12.05 -13.67
N ARG A 280 -17.89 -13.24 -13.22
CA ARG A 280 -18.09 -13.76 -11.86
C ARG A 280 -16.80 -14.39 -11.34
N ILE A 281 -16.72 -14.58 -10.03
CA ILE A 281 -15.57 -15.22 -9.39
C ILE A 281 -15.84 -16.70 -9.17
N GLU A 282 -14.84 -17.53 -9.49
CA GLU A 282 -14.76 -18.93 -9.07
C GLU A 282 -13.50 -19.09 -8.22
N TRP A 283 -13.69 -19.30 -6.92
CA TRP A 283 -12.60 -19.49 -5.95
C TRP A 283 -11.98 -20.88 -6.09
N GLU A 284 -10.67 -20.97 -5.84
CA GLU A 284 -9.97 -22.24 -5.71
C GLU A 284 -10.03 -22.73 -4.27
N ASP A 285 -10.18 -24.04 -4.07
CA ASP A 285 -10.31 -24.65 -2.74
C ASP A 285 -9.00 -24.64 -1.94
N THR A 286 -7.86 -24.50 -2.61
CA THR A 286 -6.53 -24.60 -1.98
C THR A 286 -5.95 -23.22 -1.77
N PRO A 287 -5.71 -22.79 -0.50
CA PRO A 287 -4.98 -21.56 -0.21
C PRO A 287 -3.55 -21.62 -0.75
N LEU A 288 -3.02 -20.47 -1.13
CA LEU A 288 -1.66 -20.34 -1.65
C LEU A 288 -0.70 -19.85 -0.57
N ASP A 289 0.50 -20.44 -0.56
CA ASP A 289 1.65 -19.93 0.20
C ASP A 289 2.43 -18.92 -0.65
N VAL A 290 1.75 -17.84 -1.04
CA VAL A 290 2.31 -16.75 -1.84
C VAL A 290 2.10 -15.44 -1.10
N THR A 291 3.18 -14.67 -0.94
CA THR A 291 3.13 -13.35 -0.31
C THR A 291 2.71 -12.27 -1.29
N ALA A 292 2.08 -11.20 -0.81
CA ALA A 292 1.80 -10.03 -1.64
C ALA A 292 3.08 -9.42 -2.26
N ALA A 293 4.22 -9.57 -1.58
CA ALA A 293 5.53 -9.15 -2.08
C ALA A 293 5.91 -9.90 -3.36
N ALA A 294 5.76 -11.23 -3.37
CA ALA A 294 6.03 -12.05 -4.55
C ALA A 294 5.11 -11.70 -5.72
N LEU A 295 3.82 -11.48 -5.48
CA LEU A 295 2.84 -11.18 -6.54
C LEU A 295 3.10 -9.86 -7.28
N LEU A 296 3.65 -8.88 -6.57
CA LEU A 296 3.96 -7.61 -7.19
C LEU A 296 5.40 -7.53 -7.71
N GLN A 297 6.24 -8.55 -7.51
CA GLN A 297 7.48 -8.61 -8.25
C GLN A 297 7.09 -8.61 -9.72
N ILE A 298 7.37 -7.49 -10.39
CA ILE A 298 7.39 -7.47 -11.85
C ILE A 298 8.43 -8.55 -12.16
N PRO A 299 8.07 -9.64 -12.88
CA PRO A 299 9.09 -10.44 -13.52
C PRO A 299 9.92 -9.42 -14.27
N THR A 300 11.14 -9.16 -13.81
CA THR A 300 12.08 -8.42 -14.61
C THR A 300 12.19 -9.29 -15.85
N ASP A 301 11.52 -8.91 -16.94
CA ASP A 301 11.68 -9.50 -18.26
C ASP A 301 13.17 -9.52 -18.49
N ASP A 302 13.78 -10.66 -18.18
CA ASP A 302 15.19 -10.94 -18.23
C ASP A 302 16.15 -9.78 -17.91
N ASP A 303 15.76 -8.80 -17.08
CA ASP A 303 16.51 -7.55 -17.04
C ASP A 303 17.87 -7.86 -16.40
N GLY A 304 18.00 -8.89 -15.56
CA GLY A 304 19.30 -9.43 -15.13
C GLY A 304 20.17 -9.93 -16.29
N ASP A 305 19.64 -10.82 -17.13
CA ASP A 305 20.38 -11.43 -18.24
C ASP A 305 20.61 -10.45 -19.39
N ASP A 306 19.65 -9.58 -19.69
CA ASP A 306 19.72 -8.55 -20.73
C ASP A 306 20.60 -7.36 -20.30
N ARG A 307 20.64 -7.03 -18.99
CA ARG A 307 21.61 -6.07 -18.43
C ARG A 307 23.03 -6.62 -18.46
N ASP A 308 23.23 -7.90 -18.20
CA ASP A 308 24.54 -8.55 -18.24
C ASP A 308 24.99 -8.81 -19.68
N ALA A 309 24.08 -9.21 -20.58
CA ALA A 309 24.30 -9.35 -22.01
C ALA A 309 24.62 -8.02 -22.68
N CYS A 310 23.92 -6.92 -22.35
CA CYS A 310 24.26 -5.60 -22.88
C CYS A 310 25.66 -5.13 -22.43
N THR A 311 26.05 -5.46 -21.19
CA THR A 311 27.38 -5.10 -20.66
C THR A 311 28.48 -5.98 -21.25
N ALA A 312 28.24 -7.29 -21.36
CA ALA A 312 29.15 -8.25 -22.00
C ALA A 312 29.35 -7.89 -23.47
N TRP A 313 28.25 -7.72 -24.21
CA TRP A 313 28.29 -7.30 -25.62
C TRP A 313 29.05 -5.99 -25.81
N LEU A 314 28.81 -4.98 -24.96
CA LEU A 314 29.50 -3.70 -25.09
C LEU A 314 31.00 -3.85 -24.84
N THR A 315 31.40 -4.64 -23.85
CA THR A 315 32.81 -4.92 -23.55
C THR A 315 33.46 -5.64 -24.72
N ASP A 316 32.85 -6.71 -25.24
CA ASP A 316 33.35 -7.49 -26.37
C ASP A 316 33.46 -6.61 -27.63
N TYR A 317 32.41 -5.83 -27.93
CA TYR A 317 32.40 -4.91 -29.06
C TYR A 317 33.53 -3.88 -28.98
N LEU A 318 33.81 -3.34 -27.79
CA LEU A 318 34.92 -2.40 -27.61
C LEU A 318 36.27 -3.12 -27.73
N MET A 319 36.42 -4.34 -27.21
CA MET A 319 37.64 -5.14 -27.33
C MET A 319 37.96 -5.52 -28.79
N ASP A 320 36.95 -5.95 -29.55
CA ASP A 320 37.07 -6.29 -30.97
C ASP A 320 37.48 -5.08 -31.83
N ASN A 321 37.17 -3.86 -31.36
CA ASN A 321 37.58 -2.60 -31.98
C ASN A 321 38.86 -2.01 -31.34
N GLY A 322 39.70 -2.84 -30.70
CA GLY A 322 40.99 -2.40 -30.15
C GLY A 322 40.89 -1.60 -28.86
N GLY A 323 39.80 -1.79 -28.10
CA GLY A 323 39.52 -1.11 -26.83
C GLY A 323 38.79 0.22 -26.94
N GLU A 324 38.42 0.66 -28.16
CA GLU A 324 37.72 1.92 -28.42
C GLU A 324 36.74 1.82 -29.61
N ALA A 325 35.56 2.43 -29.50
CA ALA A 325 34.66 2.61 -30.64
C ALA A 325 33.91 3.96 -30.60
N SER A 326 33.47 4.44 -31.76
CA SER A 326 32.61 5.63 -31.88
C SER A 326 31.29 5.44 -31.12
N ALA A 327 30.87 6.43 -30.34
CA ALA A 327 29.61 6.39 -29.61
C ALA A 327 28.40 6.22 -30.54
N SER A 328 28.47 6.82 -31.74
CA SER A 328 27.42 6.67 -32.76
C SER A 328 27.29 5.23 -33.23
N ASP A 329 28.42 4.55 -33.43
CA ASP A 329 28.43 3.15 -33.89
C ASP A 329 28.01 2.20 -32.79
N VAL A 330 28.40 2.45 -31.54
CA VAL A 330 27.90 1.69 -30.39
C VAL A 330 26.37 1.77 -30.30
N PHE A 331 25.78 2.96 -30.44
CA PHE A 331 24.32 3.11 -30.41
C PHE A 331 23.63 2.44 -31.60
N ARG A 332 24.20 2.55 -32.80
CA ARG A 332 23.66 1.95 -34.01
C ARG A 332 23.70 0.43 -33.96
N THR A 333 24.88 -0.13 -33.65
CA THR A 333 25.10 -1.59 -33.62
C THR A 333 24.41 -2.22 -32.42
N GLY A 334 24.45 -1.60 -31.24
CA GLY A 334 23.79 -2.13 -30.04
C GLY A 334 22.26 -2.21 -30.21
N ARG A 335 21.66 -1.21 -30.86
CA ARG A 335 20.24 -1.25 -31.20
C ARG A 335 19.93 -2.33 -32.26
N ALA A 336 20.80 -2.50 -33.25
CA ALA A 336 20.58 -3.45 -34.34
C ALA A 336 20.77 -4.91 -33.92
N VAL A 337 21.72 -5.19 -33.02
CA VAL A 337 22.11 -6.55 -32.63
C VAL A 337 21.34 -7.03 -31.40
N GLY A 338 21.18 -6.18 -30.38
CA GLY A 338 20.53 -6.56 -29.12
C GLY A 338 19.27 -5.77 -28.79
N GLY A 339 18.77 -4.92 -29.69
CA GLY A 339 17.55 -4.14 -29.45
C GLY A 339 17.67 -3.06 -28.36
N TRP A 340 18.85 -2.84 -27.79
CA TRP A 340 19.02 -1.96 -26.62
C TRP A 340 18.83 -0.49 -26.95
N SER A 341 18.17 0.22 -26.03
CA SER A 341 18.02 1.67 -26.04
C SER A 341 19.36 2.40 -25.76
N GLN A 342 19.42 3.69 -26.11
CA GLN A 342 20.60 4.51 -25.80
C GLN A 342 20.89 4.59 -24.31
N ASP A 343 19.85 4.56 -23.46
CA ASP A 343 20.02 4.65 -22.02
C ASP A 343 20.52 3.34 -21.41
N GLN A 344 20.12 2.17 -21.95
CA GLN A 344 20.71 0.87 -21.60
C GLN A 344 22.20 0.83 -21.94
N LEU A 345 22.59 1.29 -23.14
CA LEU A 345 23.99 1.33 -23.57
C LEU A 345 24.85 2.29 -22.74
N LYS A 346 24.33 3.47 -22.36
CA LYS A 346 25.02 4.39 -21.45
C LYS A 346 25.21 3.81 -20.04
N ARG A 347 24.25 3.03 -19.54
CA ARG A 347 24.35 2.33 -18.25
C ARG A 347 25.34 1.16 -18.32
N ALA A 348 25.30 0.37 -19.39
CA ALA A 348 26.25 -0.70 -19.68
C ALA A 348 27.69 -0.15 -19.71
N LYS A 349 27.91 0.99 -20.37
CA LYS A 349 29.20 1.68 -20.39
C LYS A 349 29.78 1.96 -19.01
N LYS A 350 28.94 2.46 -18.08
CA LYS A 350 29.37 2.74 -16.70
C LYS A 350 29.81 1.47 -15.98
N ARG A 351 29.11 0.35 -16.22
CA ARG A 351 29.40 -0.96 -15.62
C ARG A 351 30.63 -1.64 -16.22
N ALA A 352 30.79 -1.57 -17.55
CA ALA A 352 31.97 -2.03 -18.28
C ALA A 352 33.24 -1.19 -17.99
N GLY A 353 33.18 -0.19 -17.11
CA GLY A 353 34.33 0.67 -16.80
C GLY A 353 34.73 1.64 -17.93
N ALA A 354 34.03 1.64 -19.07
CA ALA A 354 34.35 2.47 -20.22
C ALA A 354 34.10 3.97 -19.96
N ARG A 355 34.85 4.83 -20.65
CA ARG A 355 34.80 6.30 -20.52
C ARG A 355 34.55 6.97 -21.88
N SER A 356 33.94 8.16 -21.85
CA SER A 356 33.84 9.00 -23.06
C SER A 356 35.18 9.71 -23.27
N ALA A 357 35.73 9.61 -24.47
CA ALA A 357 36.86 10.42 -24.90
C ALA A 357 36.51 11.12 -26.22
N LYS A 358 37.23 12.19 -26.54
CA LYS A 358 37.12 12.86 -27.84
C LYS A 358 38.24 12.34 -28.73
N SER A 359 37.91 11.91 -29.95
CA SER A 359 38.88 11.43 -30.93
C SER A 359 39.63 12.63 -31.55
N GLY A 360 40.54 13.23 -30.78
CA GLY A 360 41.35 14.37 -31.21
C GLY A 360 40.59 15.72 -31.33
N MET A 361 41.28 16.73 -31.88
CA MET A 361 40.83 18.13 -31.88
C MET A 361 39.53 18.34 -32.71
N SER A 362 39.37 17.57 -33.79
CA SER A 362 38.25 17.66 -34.75
C SER A 362 37.42 16.37 -34.88
N GLY A 363 37.68 15.32 -34.09
CA GLY A 363 36.95 14.05 -34.19
C GLY A 363 35.78 13.92 -33.21
N GLY A 364 34.99 12.87 -33.44
CA GLY A 364 33.76 12.56 -32.70
C GLY A 364 34.00 12.00 -31.29
N TRP A 365 32.90 11.75 -30.58
CA TRP A 365 32.93 11.11 -29.26
C TRP A 365 33.08 9.60 -29.39
N VAL A 366 34.07 9.05 -28.68
CA VAL A 366 34.36 7.61 -28.63
C VAL A 366 34.19 7.08 -27.20
N TRP A 367 33.92 5.80 -27.06
CA TRP A 367 33.90 5.08 -25.79
C TRP A 367 35.13 4.18 -25.74
N ARG A 368 35.90 4.25 -24.66
CA ARG A 368 37.17 3.54 -24.48
C ARG A 368 37.18 2.77 -23.15
N LEU A 369 37.67 1.52 -23.15
CA LEU A 369 37.91 0.72 -21.94
C LEU A 369 39.16 1.20 -21.19
N ASP A 370 39.15 1.16 -19.85
CA ASP A 370 40.34 1.46 -19.04
C ASP A 370 41.24 0.20 -18.96
N PRO A 371 42.50 0.25 -19.41
CA PRO A 371 43.41 -0.90 -19.41
C PRO A 371 43.60 -1.55 -18.02
N ARG A 372 43.34 -0.82 -16.93
CA ARG A 372 43.55 -1.30 -15.56
C ARG A 372 42.44 -2.22 -15.02
N THR A 373 41.39 -2.48 -15.80
CA THR A 373 40.23 -3.28 -15.35
C THR A 373 40.10 -4.66 -16.00
N HIS A 374 40.95 -5.01 -16.97
CA HIS A 374 40.78 -6.22 -17.80
C HIS A 374 42.05 -7.08 -17.99
N GLU A 375 42.95 -7.12 -17.01
CA GLU A 375 43.95 -8.21 -16.94
C GLU A 375 43.51 -9.28 -15.92
N GLY A 376 43.07 -10.44 -16.42
CA GLY A 376 43.15 -11.70 -15.68
C GLY A 376 41.87 -12.56 -15.61
N SER A 377 41.45 -13.19 -16.71
CA SER A 377 40.75 -14.48 -16.64
C SER A 377 41.19 -15.38 -17.79
N THR A 378 42.27 -16.11 -17.58
CA THR A 378 42.62 -17.31 -18.35
C THR A 378 42.95 -18.43 -17.37
N LYS A 379 42.16 -19.51 -17.40
CA LYS A 379 42.36 -20.73 -16.63
C LYS A 379 43.50 -21.57 -17.23
N GLY A 380 44.41 -22.08 -16.39
CA GLY A 380 45.37 -23.12 -16.79
C GLY A 380 46.35 -23.63 -15.71
N ALA A 381 46.06 -24.84 -15.19
CA ALA A 381 46.97 -25.90 -14.69
C ALA A 381 47.96 -25.70 -13.51
N LYS A 382 47.70 -26.50 -12.44
CA LYS A 382 48.55 -27.14 -11.42
C LYS A 382 50.03 -26.72 -11.25
N GLY A 383 50.41 -26.46 -9.99
CA GLY A 383 51.65 -26.98 -9.40
C GLY A 383 52.42 -26.08 -8.41
N ALA A 384 52.45 -26.52 -7.15
CA ALA A 384 53.50 -26.36 -6.12
C ALA A 384 53.83 -24.97 -5.52
N GLY A 385 53.76 -24.91 -4.18
CA GLY A 385 54.52 -24.05 -3.26
C GLY A 385 54.34 -22.53 -3.45
N THR A 386 53.87 -21.77 -2.48
CA THR A 386 54.60 -21.44 -1.25
C THR A 386 53.66 -20.56 -0.41
N GLN A 387 53.58 -20.78 0.91
CA GLN A 387 52.80 -19.93 1.83
C GLN A 387 53.31 -18.47 1.82
N PRO A 388 52.42 -17.46 1.79
CA PRO A 388 52.71 -16.12 2.30
C PRO A 388 52.20 -15.96 3.76
N PRO A 389 52.69 -14.94 4.48
CA PRO A 389 52.70 -14.89 5.95
C PRO A 389 51.33 -14.57 6.55
N PRO A 390 51.11 -14.82 7.86
CA PRO A 390 49.86 -14.48 8.51
C PRO A 390 49.69 -12.96 8.57
N SER A 391 48.56 -12.49 8.04
CA SER A 391 48.10 -11.11 8.20
C SER A 391 47.77 -10.84 9.67
N SER A 392 48.36 -9.77 10.19
CA SER A 392 48.12 -9.18 11.51
C SER A 392 46.62 -8.94 11.74
N HIS A 393 46.09 -9.52 12.81
CA HIS A 393 44.79 -9.16 13.37
C HIS A 393 44.78 -7.67 13.77
N SER A 394 43.94 -6.88 13.10
CA SER A 394 43.50 -5.58 13.61
C SER A 394 42.54 -5.82 14.77
N SER A 395 42.94 -5.44 15.98
CA SER A 395 42.07 -5.44 17.16
C SER A 395 40.79 -4.64 16.91
N PRO A 396 39.62 -5.08 17.41
CA PRO A 396 38.41 -4.27 17.37
C PRO A 396 38.61 -2.98 18.19
N PRO A 397 37.91 -1.89 17.85
CA PRO A 397 37.95 -0.66 18.65
C PRO A 397 37.46 -0.96 20.10
N PRO A 398 37.99 -0.26 21.11
CA PRO A 398 37.60 -0.49 22.49
C PRO A 398 36.11 -0.19 22.67
N SER A 399 35.41 -1.06 23.40
CA SER A 399 34.01 -0.89 23.75
C SER A 399 33.79 0.43 24.49
N PRO A 400 32.66 1.13 24.28
CA PRO A 400 32.32 2.34 25.03
C PRO A 400 32.37 2.08 26.54
N VAL A 401 32.93 3.02 27.30
CA VAL A 401 32.97 2.98 28.77
C VAL A 401 32.01 4.01 29.35
N CYS A 402 31.37 3.65 30.46
CA CYS A 402 30.51 4.50 31.26
C CYS A 402 31.27 5.77 31.67
N ARG A 403 30.70 6.96 31.42
CA ARG A 403 31.39 8.21 31.79
C ARG A 403 31.43 8.44 33.29
N CYS A 404 30.52 7.83 34.04
CA CYS A 404 30.48 7.96 35.49
C CYS A 404 31.56 7.12 36.21
N CYS A 405 31.71 5.83 35.88
CA CYS A 405 32.62 4.93 36.60
C CYS A 405 33.83 4.44 35.78
N GLY A 406 33.85 4.67 34.46
CA GLY A 406 34.93 4.21 33.57
C GLY A 406 34.91 2.72 33.25
N GLU A 407 33.92 1.96 33.72
CA GLU A 407 33.74 0.56 33.37
C GLU A 407 33.04 0.40 32.02
N ALA A 408 33.16 -0.78 31.39
CA ALA A 408 32.52 -1.05 30.11
C ALA A 408 30.99 -0.90 30.17
N LEU A 409 30.40 -0.21 29.19
CA LEU A 409 28.95 -0.10 29.05
C LEU A 409 28.36 -1.40 28.54
N ASP A 410 27.18 -1.75 29.06
CA ASP A 410 26.38 -2.86 28.55
C ASP A 410 25.97 -2.58 27.09
N PRO A 411 26.14 -3.53 26.16
CA PRO A 411 25.69 -3.40 24.77
C PRO A 411 24.25 -2.94 24.59
N VAL A 412 23.33 -3.33 25.49
CA VAL A 412 21.91 -2.94 25.45
C VAL A 412 21.73 -1.46 25.73
N LEU A 413 22.55 -0.87 26.61
CA LEU A 413 22.52 0.56 26.90
C LEU A 413 23.11 1.38 25.76
N ILE A 414 24.14 0.86 25.09
CA ILE A 414 24.77 1.48 23.92
C ILE A 414 23.75 1.59 22.77
N ASP A 415 23.02 0.51 22.50
CA ASP A 415 22.01 0.47 21.42
C ASP A 415 20.82 1.42 21.68
N GLN A 416 20.56 1.71 22.96
CA GLN A 416 19.54 2.67 23.40
C GLN A 416 20.07 4.11 23.54
N GLY A 417 21.34 4.37 23.20
CA GLY A 417 21.95 5.70 23.19
C GLY A 417 22.38 6.23 24.57
N TYR A 418 22.45 5.38 25.59
CA TYR A 418 22.90 5.79 26.93
C TYR A 418 24.43 5.80 27.04
N THR A 419 24.94 6.79 27.78
CA THR A 419 26.39 6.97 28.02
C THR A 419 26.85 6.55 29.42
N ASP A 420 25.92 6.09 30.27
CA ASP A 420 26.15 5.78 31.69
C ASP A 420 25.27 4.58 32.14
N HIS A 421 25.66 3.86 33.19
CA HIS A 421 24.83 2.79 33.79
C HIS A 421 23.66 3.40 34.58
N GLY A 422 22.50 2.73 34.56
CA GLY A 422 21.30 3.19 35.25
C GLY A 422 21.44 3.34 36.77
N ASP A 423 22.37 2.59 37.38
CA ASP A 423 22.56 2.51 38.83
C ASP A 423 23.73 3.37 39.34
N CYS A 424 24.43 4.07 38.44
CA CYS A 424 25.50 4.99 38.83
C CYS A 424 24.89 6.25 39.50
N THR A 425 24.97 6.33 40.82
CA THR A 425 24.43 7.44 41.62
C THR A 425 25.26 8.72 41.43
N GLY A 426 25.00 9.43 40.35
CA GLY A 426 25.71 10.66 39.97
C GLY A 426 24.98 11.47 38.90
N HIS A 427 23.83 12.04 39.27
CA HIS A 427 23.08 13.10 38.55
C HIS A 427 22.26 12.74 37.29
N ALA A 428 20.94 12.80 37.47
CA ALA A 428 19.91 13.38 36.59
C ALA A 428 20.12 13.25 35.07
N ALA A 429 19.46 12.24 34.49
CA ALA A 429 19.30 12.05 33.05
C ALA A 429 18.72 13.32 32.38
N ARG A 430 19.60 14.16 31.83
CA ARG A 430 19.29 15.08 30.73
C ARG A 430 19.20 14.23 29.46
N ARG A 431 18.00 14.12 28.89
CA ARG A 431 17.81 13.61 27.52
C ARG A 431 18.22 14.70 26.51
N PRO A 432 18.84 14.36 25.37
CA PRO A 432 18.61 15.10 24.13
C PRO A 432 17.20 14.83 23.59
#